data_AF-A0ABD0N6H6-F1
#
_entry.id   AF-A0ABD0N6H6-F1
#
_cell.length_a   1.000
_cell.length_b   1.000
_cell.length_c   1.000
_cell.angle_alpha   90.00
_cell.angle_beta   90.00
_cell.angle_gamma   90.00
#
_symmetry.space_group_name_H-M   'P 1'
#
loop_
_entity.id
_entity.type
_entity.pdbx_description
1 polymer ?
#
loop_
_entity_poly.entity_id
_entity_poly.type
_entity_poly.pdbx_seq_one_letter_code
_entity_poly.pdbx_strand_id
1 'polypeptide(L)'
;YLSPESASSLKAPALPSKPLRVTSALVGKGYTAAGQAGACLHTMSVLQAYQADLLKELDEGEEIKDSDISELRRTADLSLRTTKETARAIGRSMAALVAAERHLWLTLSDMKEKDRVFLLDAPLSPAGLFGNAVNAVVDRYQEVRKQAAAFQRFLPRRHPAHGAAATEQPRPSTSSSHREAQKQSVATRTPPHRERVVKRSRSRTSQAKPDLRVVL
;
A
#
# COMPACT_ATOMS: atom_id res chain seq x y z
N TYR A 1 -34.95 -23.50 12.88
CA TYR A 1 -34.42 -22.76 14.05
C TYR A 1 -33.31 -21.84 13.54
N LEU A 2 -33.61 -20.54 13.53
CA LEU A 2 -32.70 -19.37 13.47
C LEU A 2 -31.68 -19.29 12.32
N SER A 3 -32.11 -18.71 11.19
CA SER A 3 -31.23 -17.83 10.42
C SER A 3 -31.70 -16.39 10.68
N PRO A 4 -30.87 -15.49 11.22
CA PRO A 4 -31.29 -14.12 11.47
C PRO A 4 -31.48 -13.40 10.13
N GLU A 5 -32.74 -13.04 9.89
CA GLU A 5 -33.23 -12.14 8.85
C GLU A 5 -32.76 -10.70 9.15
N SER A 6 -31.44 -10.46 9.12
CA SER A 6 -30.81 -9.16 9.33
C SER A 6 -29.36 -9.17 8.86
N ALA A 7 -29.16 -9.28 7.54
CA ALA A 7 -27.92 -8.88 6.89
C ALA A 7 -28.21 -7.80 5.84
N SER A 8 -28.86 -6.71 6.26
CA SER A 8 -29.08 -5.52 5.44
C SER A 8 -27.83 -4.62 5.43
N SER A 9 -26.76 -5.04 4.76
CA SER A 9 -25.80 -4.13 4.12
C SER A 9 -24.80 -4.89 3.25
N LEU A 10 -25.27 -5.53 2.18
CA LEU A 10 -24.36 -5.83 1.07
C LEU A 10 -23.99 -4.50 0.42
N LYS A 11 -22.84 -3.94 0.81
CA LYS A 11 -22.20 -2.84 0.08
C LYS A 11 -22.18 -3.22 -1.40
N ALA A 12 -22.61 -2.29 -2.25
CA ALA A 12 -22.59 -2.47 -3.69
C ALA A 12 -21.21 -2.99 -4.16
N PRO A 13 -21.15 -3.86 -5.19
CA PRO A 13 -19.90 -4.35 -5.74
C PRO A 13 -18.97 -3.16 -6.04
N ALA A 14 -17.88 -3.06 -5.28
CA ALA A 14 -16.91 -2.00 -5.45
C ALA A 14 -15.80 -2.49 -6.39
N LEU A 15 -15.44 -1.65 -7.36
CA LEU A 15 -14.31 -1.91 -8.24
C LEU A 15 -13.03 -2.11 -7.42
N PRO A 16 -12.08 -2.96 -7.88
CA PRO A 16 -10.82 -3.18 -7.19
C PRO A 16 -10.10 -1.85 -6.89
N SER A 17 -9.73 -1.67 -5.62
CA SER A 17 -9.00 -0.47 -5.20
C SER A 17 -7.63 -0.38 -5.89
N LYS A 18 -7.04 0.83 -5.95
CA LYS A 18 -5.69 1.01 -6.52
C LYS A 18 -4.66 0.06 -5.88
N PRO A 19 -4.56 -0.07 -4.54
CA PRO A 19 -3.62 -1.01 -3.93
C PRO A 19 -3.90 -2.46 -4.29
N LEU A 20 -5.18 -2.87 -4.33
CA LEU A 20 -5.55 -4.23 -4.72
C LEU A 20 -5.10 -4.58 -6.14
N ARG A 21 -5.19 -3.63 -7.08
CA ARG A 21 -4.71 -3.81 -8.46
C ARG A 21 -3.19 -3.97 -8.52
N VAL A 22 -2.43 -3.20 -7.73
CA VAL A 22 -0.97 -3.30 -7.69
C VAL A 22 -0.54 -4.64 -7.10
N THR A 23 -1.13 -5.06 -5.97
CA THR A 23 -0.86 -6.39 -5.39
C THR A 23 -1.20 -7.50 -6.37
N SER A 24 -2.38 -7.44 -7.01
CA SER A 24 -2.79 -8.43 -8.01
C SER A 24 -1.81 -8.50 -9.19
N ALA A 25 -1.32 -7.36 -9.69
CA ALA A 25 -0.32 -7.34 -10.75
C ALA A 25 1.02 -7.96 -10.33
N LEU A 26 1.46 -7.75 -9.08
CA LEU A 26 2.68 -8.39 -8.55
C LEU A 26 2.51 -9.90 -8.39
N VAL A 27 1.37 -10.35 -7.86
CA VAL A 27 1.03 -11.78 -7.80
C VAL A 27 0.97 -12.38 -9.20
N GLY A 28 0.37 -11.69 -10.17
CA GLY A 28 0.33 -12.11 -11.57
C GLY A 28 1.73 -12.28 -12.17
N LYS A 29 2.65 -11.35 -11.93
CA LYS A 29 4.07 -11.49 -12.33
C LYS A 29 4.71 -12.72 -11.69
N GLY A 30 4.43 -12.96 -10.41
CA GLY A 30 4.89 -14.13 -9.68
C GLY A 30 4.39 -15.44 -10.30
N TYR A 31 3.10 -15.49 -10.64
CA TYR A 31 2.45 -16.63 -11.28
C TYR A 31 3.03 -16.91 -12.67
N THR A 32 3.18 -15.88 -13.53
CA THR A 32 3.77 -16.05 -14.87
C THR A 32 5.22 -16.54 -14.78
N ALA A 33 6.01 -16.02 -13.85
CA ALA A 33 7.39 -16.48 -13.64
C ALA A 33 7.45 -17.93 -13.14
N ALA A 34 6.53 -18.33 -12.24
CA ALA A 34 6.41 -19.72 -11.81
C ALA A 34 6.02 -20.65 -12.98
N GLY A 35 5.10 -20.21 -13.84
CA GLY A 35 4.75 -20.93 -15.08
C GLY A 35 5.95 -21.11 -16.01
N GLN A 36 6.79 -20.09 -16.17
CA GLN A 36 8.06 -20.20 -16.90
C GLN A 36 9.01 -21.22 -16.27
N ALA A 37 9.12 -21.27 -14.94
CA ALA A 37 9.91 -22.29 -14.26
C ALA A 37 9.38 -23.70 -14.56
N GLY A 38 8.06 -23.89 -14.52
CA GLY A 38 7.42 -25.16 -14.90
C GLY A 38 7.70 -25.57 -16.34
N ALA A 39 7.65 -24.63 -17.29
CA ALA A 39 8.00 -24.90 -18.69
C ALA A 39 9.47 -25.30 -18.85
N CYS A 40 10.39 -24.64 -18.15
CA CYS A 40 11.80 -25.02 -18.16
C CYS A 40 12.00 -26.41 -17.55
N LEU A 41 11.33 -26.74 -16.44
CA LEU A 41 11.38 -28.07 -15.84
C LEU A 41 10.83 -29.15 -16.78
N HIS A 42 9.80 -28.84 -17.56
CA HIS A 42 9.32 -29.76 -18.59
C HIS A 42 10.40 -30.03 -19.66
N THR A 43 11.04 -28.98 -20.18
CA THR A 43 12.18 -29.16 -21.11
C THR A 43 13.31 -29.98 -20.48
N MET A 44 13.63 -29.72 -19.21
CA MET A 44 14.60 -30.52 -18.47
C MET A 44 14.21 -32.00 -18.42
N SER A 45 12.95 -32.32 -18.13
CA SER A 45 12.50 -33.71 -18.06
C SER A 45 12.65 -34.44 -19.41
N VAL A 46 12.39 -33.75 -20.53
CA VAL A 46 12.60 -34.30 -21.87
C VAL A 46 14.09 -34.53 -22.12
N LEU A 47 14.96 -33.58 -21.75
CA LEU A 47 16.41 -33.74 -21.89
C LEU A 47 16.96 -34.88 -21.03
N GLN A 48 16.40 -35.08 -19.83
CA GLN A 48 16.79 -36.18 -18.94
C GLN A 48 16.33 -37.54 -19.48
N ALA A 49 15.12 -37.64 -20.02
CA ALA A 49 14.65 -38.86 -20.68
C ALA A 49 15.54 -39.20 -21.89
N TYR A 50 15.81 -38.21 -22.73
CA TYR A 50 16.70 -38.35 -23.87
C TYR A 50 18.12 -38.78 -23.45
N GLN A 51 18.65 -38.19 -22.37
CA GLN A 51 19.96 -38.58 -21.83
C GLN A 51 19.96 -40.03 -21.34
N ALA A 52 18.87 -40.51 -20.72
CA ALA A 52 18.75 -41.89 -20.27
C ALA A 52 18.72 -42.87 -21.45
N ASP A 53 17.99 -42.53 -22.52
CA ASP A 53 17.93 -43.35 -23.74
C ASP A 53 19.31 -43.41 -24.42
N LEU A 54 20.00 -42.27 -24.55
CA LEU A 54 21.35 -42.22 -25.12
C LEU A 54 22.37 -43.05 -24.31
N LEU A 55 22.28 -43.00 -22.97
CA LEU A 55 23.14 -43.80 -22.10
C LEU A 55 22.85 -45.30 -22.23
N LYS A 56 21.59 -45.68 -22.46
CA LYS A 56 21.22 -47.07 -22.71
C LYS A 56 21.78 -47.57 -24.03
N GLU A 57 21.68 -46.78 -25.10
CA GLU A 57 22.25 -47.13 -26.41
C GLU A 57 23.78 -47.28 -26.35
N LEU A 58 24.45 -46.45 -25.54
CA LEU A 58 25.87 -46.54 -25.28
C LEU A 58 26.29 -47.82 -24.52
N ASP A 59 25.44 -48.30 -23.60
CA ASP A 59 25.68 -49.53 -22.84
C ASP A 59 25.46 -50.78 -23.70
N GLU A 60 24.50 -50.73 -24.63
CA GLU A 60 24.19 -51.83 -25.56
C GLU A 60 25.15 -51.87 -26.78
N GLY A 61 25.86 -50.78 -27.05
CA GLY A 61 26.79 -50.65 -28.18
C GLY A 61 28.14 -51.32 -27.97
N GLU A 62 28.72 -51.86 -29.04
CA GLU A 62 30.04 -52.52 -29.00
C GLU A 62 31.22 -51.54 -29.03
N GLU A 63 31.02 -50.33 -29.59
CA GLU A 63 32.03 -49.27 -29.69
C GLU A 63 31.40 -47.89 -29.39
N ILE A 64 32.03 -47.12 -28.50
CA ILE A 64 31.62 -45.75 -28.18
C ILE A 64 32.12 -44.82 -29.28
N LYS A 65 31.19 -44.17 -30.00
CA LYS A 65 31.55 -43.22 -31.05
C LYS A 65 31.78 -41.84 -30.46
N ASP A 66 32.70 -41.09 -31.05
CA ASP A 66 32.93 -39.68 -30.70
C ASP A 66 31.66 -38.82 -30.85
N SER A 67 30.77 -39.20 -31.77
CA SER A 67 29.45 -38.57 -31.95
C SER A 67 28.62 -38.63 -30.67
N ASP A 68 28.61 -39.78 -30.00
CA ASP A 68 27.73 -40.07 -28.87
C ASP A 68 28.20 -39.30 -27.63
N ILE A 69 29.52 -39.21 -27.45
CA ILE A 69 30.15 -38.36 -26.43
C ILE A 69 29.80 -36.88 -26.68
N SER A 70 29.84 -36.44 -27.94
CA SER A 70 29.49 -35.05 -28.29
C SER A 70 28.02 -34.73 -28.01
N GLU A 71 27.13 -35.69 -28.26
CA GLU A 71 25.70 -35.57 -28.03
C GLU A 71 25.34 -35.59 -26.54
N LEU A 72 26.01 -36.44 -25.76
CA LEU A 72 25.90 -36.45 -24.30
C LEU A 72 26.34 -35.10 -23.70
N ARG A 73 27.47 -34.54 -24.15
CA ARG A 73 27.94 -33.21 -23.72
C ARG A 73 26.96 -32.11 -24.09
N ARG A 74 26.38 -32.17 -25.29
CA ARG A 74 25.38 -31.20 -25.76
C ARG A 74 24.11 -31.25 -24.90
N THR A 75 23.61 -32.44 -24.62
CA THR A 75 22.43 -32.63 -23.76
C THR A 75 22.68 -32.13 -22.35
N ALA A 76 23.85 -32.42 -21.79
CA ALA A 76 24.25 -31.92 -20.46
C ALA A 76 24.31 -30.37 -20.42
N ASP A 77 24.89 -29.73 -21.44
CA ASP A 77 24.93 -28.26 -21.52
C ASP A 77 23.51 -27.65 -21.63
N LEU A 78 22.64 -28.25 -22.45
CA LEU A 78 21.23 -27.84 -22.55
C LEU A 78 20.50 -28.00 -21.21
N SER A 79 20.73 -29.09 -20.50
CA SER A 79 20.20 -29.32 -19.16
C SER A 79 20.67 -28.23 -18.20
N LEU A 80 21.98 -27.94 -18.13
CA LEU A 80 22.51 -26.88 -17.26
C LEU A 80 21.90 -25.49 -17.55
N ARG A 81 21.74 -25.14 -18.84
CA ARG A 81 21.09 -23.88 -19.24
C ARG A 81 19.63 -23.85 -18.82
N THR A 82 18.93 -24.97 -18.94
CA THR A 82 17.53 -25.10 -18.54
C THR A 82 17.36 -25.02 -17.02
N THR A 83 18.24 -25.63 -16.23
CA THR A 83 18.28 -25.47 -14.76
C THR A 83 18.52 -24.02 -14.38
N LYS A 84 19.47 -23.36 -15.04
CA LYS A 84 19.77 -21.95 -14.79
C LYS A 84 18.57 -21.06 -15.07
N GLU A 85 17.83 -21.28 -16.15
CA GLU A 85 16.62 -20.49 -16.44
C GLU A 85 15.48 -20.82 -15.47
N THR A 86 15.35 -22.09 -15.07
CA THR A 86 14.41 -22.50 -14.00
C THR A 86 14.69 -21.75 -12.71
N ALA A 87 15.94 -21.72 -12.24
CA ALA A 87 16.34 -21.02 -11.02
C ALA A 87 16.06 -19.52 -11.11
N ARG A 88 16.34 -18.89 -12.26
CA ARG A 88 16.02 -17.48 -12.51
C ARG A 88 14.52 -17.22 -12.48
N ALA A 89 13.72 -18.07 -13.11
CA ALA A 89 12.26 -17.95 -13.14
C ALA A 89 11.66 -18.10 -11.72
N ILE A 90 12.15 -19.06 -10.93
CA ILE A 90 11.78 -19.19 -9.51
C ILE A 90 12.19 -17.94 -8.72
N GLY A 91 13.41 -17.42 -8.92
CA GLY A 91 13.87 -16.18 -8.30
C GLY A 91 12.98 -14.98 -8.61
N ARG A 92 12.60 -14.80 -9.89
CA ARG A 92 11.65 -13.77 -10.31
C ARG A 92 10.28 -13.94 -9.65
N SER A 93 9.81 -15.18 -9.53
CA SER A 93 8.54 -15.50 -8.87
C SER A 93 8.57 -15.09 -7.39
N MET A 94 9.59 -15.52 -6.65
CA MET A 94 9.76 -15.17 -5.23
C MET A 94 9.88 -13.66 -5.03
N ALA A 95 10.69 -12.97 -5.84
CA ALA A 95 10.84 -11.51 -5.75
C ALA A 95 9.50 -10.78 -5.96
N ALA A 96 8.68 -11.23 -6.91
CA ALA A 96 7.36 -10.65 -7.15
C ALA A 96 6.39 -10.89 -5.97
N LEU A 97 6.43 -12.08 -5.36
CA LEU A 97 5.62 -12.40 -4.17
C LEU A 97 6.03 -11.57 -2.96
N VAL A 98 7.34 -11.41 -2.71
CA VAL A 98 7.84 -10.55 -1.63
C VAL A 98 7.42 -9.09 -1.86
N ALA A 99 7.53 -8.59 -3.10
CA ALA A 99 7.06 -7.24 -3.43
C ALA A 99 5.54 -7.09 -3.19
N ALA A 100 4.74 -8.11 -3.52
CA ALA A 100 3.30 -8.11 -3.26
C ALA A 100 3.01 -8.05 -1.75
N GLU A 101 3.72 -8.82 -0.95
CA GLU A 101 3.58 -8.85 0.49
C GLU A 101 3.98 -7.52 1.13
N ARG A 102 5.12 -6.95 0.74
CA ARG A 102 5.56 -5.61 1.16
C ARG A 102 4.51 -4.57 0.84
N HIS A 103 3.98 -4.59 -0.38
CA HIS A 103 2.97 -3.62 -0.80
C HIS A 103 1.68 -3.74 0.03
N LEU A 104 1.26 -4.96 0.35
CA LEU A 104 0.08 -5.21 1.19
C LEU A 104 0.28 -4.66 2.61
N TRP A 105 1.37 -5.04 3.29
CA TRP A 105 1.66 -4.57 4.65
C TRP A 105 1.75 -3.05 4.74
N LEU A 106 2.44 -2.43 3.79
CA LEU A 106 2.62 -0.97 3.78
C LEU A 106 1.33 -0.22 3.46
N THR A 107 0.47 -0.77 2.60
CA THR A 107 -0.85 -0.20 2.31
C THR A 107 -1.75 -0.21 3.55
N LEU A 108 -1.70 -1.27 4.35
CA LEU A 108 -2.50 -1.42 5.57
C LEU A 108 -1.92 -0.64 6.76
N SER A 109 -0.63 -0.28 6.71
CA SER A 109 0.02 0.51 7.74
C SER A 109 -0.37 1.98 7.68
N ASP A 110 -0.52 2.64 8.83
CA ASP A 110 -0.64 4.10 8.93
C ASP A 110 0.75 4.77 8.87
N MET A 111 1.43 4.56 7.75
CA MET A 111 2.76 5.07 7.48
C MET A 111 2.73 6.21 6.47
N LYS A 112 3.66 7.17 6.62
CA LYS A 112 3.84 8.24 5.65
C LYS A 112 4.35 7.67 4.33
N GLU A 113 3.89 8.22 3.22
CA GLU A 113 4.22 7.73 1.89
C GLU A 113 5.73 7.66 1.63
N LYS A 114 6.49 8.65 2.12
CA LYS A 114 7.96 8.65 2.03
C LYS A 114 8.62 7.41 2.66
N ASP A 115 8.09 6.94 3.79
CA ASP A 115 8.64 5.81 4.52
C ASP A 115 8.18 4.50 3.86
N ARG A 116 6.98 4.48 3.26
CA ARG A 116 6.50 3.35 2.46
C ARG A 116 7.36 3.12 1.22
N VAL A 117 7.61 4.16 0.43
CA VAL A 117 8.44 4.06 -0.79
C VAL A 117 9.84 3.56 -0.43
N PHE A 118 10.46 4.12 0.61
CA PHE A 118 11.76 3.67 1.10
C PHE A 118 11.80 2.18 1.46
N LEU A 119 10.74 1.64 2.07
CA LEU A 119 10.66 0.23 2.44
C LEU A 119 10.31 -0.69 1.26
N LEU A 120 9.59 -0.21 0.25
CA LEU A 120 9.35 -0.95 -0.99
C LEU A 120 10.66 -1.18 -1.75
N ASP A 121 11.50 -0.15 -1.83
CA ASP A 121 12.76 -0.15 -2.58
C ASP A 121 13.94 -0.83 -1.84
N ALA A 122 13.74 -1.21 -0.58
CA ALA A 122 14.78 -1.88 0.20
C ALA A 122 15.21 -3.20 -0.47
N PRO A 123 16.49 -3.58 -0.43
CA PRO A 123 16.91 -4.87 -0.95
C PRO A 123 16.24 -6.03 -0.19
N LEU A 124 16.14 -7.19 -0.82
CA LEU A 124 15.70 -8.41 -0.14
C LEU A 124 16.77 -8.82 0.88
N SER A 125 16.34 -9.11 2.12
CA SER A 125 17.23 -9.57 3.18
C SER A 125 16.72 -10.91 3.73
N PRO A 126 17.60 -11.89 4.00
CA PRO A 126 17.21 -13.12 4.69
C PRO A 126 16.65 -12.88 6.10
N ALA A 127 16.99 -11.74 6.72
CA ALA A 127 16.59 -11.42 8.09
C ALA A 127 15.10 -11.05 8.23
N GLY A 128 14.38 -10.85 7.13
CA GLY A 128 12.94 -10.57 7.14
C GLY A 128 12.48 -9.71 5.97
N LEU A 129 11.15 -9.54 5.87
CA LEU A 129 10.48 -8.94 4.71
C LEU A 129 11.06 -7.58 4.31
N PHE A 130 11.40 -6.72 5.27
CA PHE A 130 11.95 -5.38 5.04
C PHE A 130 13.44 -5.25 5.36
N GLY A 131 14.07 -6.32 5.88
CA GLY A 131 15.45 -6.30 6.35
C GLY A 131 15.74 -5.18 7.36
N ASN A 132 16.99 -4.70 7.39
CA ASN A 132 17.42 -3.64 8.31
C ASN A 132 16.83 -2.26 7.98
N ALA A 133 16.21 -2.08 6.80
CA ALA A 133 15.62 -0.80 6.40
C ALA A 133 14.48 -0.38 7.33
N VAL A 134 13.75 -1.34 7.92
CA VAL A 134 12.67 -1.04 8.87
C VAL A 134 13.17 -0.30 10.11
N ASN A 135 14.40 -0.58 10.56
CA ASN A 135 14.98 0.06 11.75
C ASN A 135 15.10 1.57 11.57
N ALA A 136 15.52 2.03 10.40
CA ALA A 136 15.61 3.46 10.10
C ALA A 136 14.24 4.16 10.16
N VAL A 137 13.16 3.47 9.78
CA VAL A 137 11.79 4.01 9.91
C VAL A 137 11.33 4.01 11.36
N VAL A 138 11.61 2.93 12.08
CA VAL A 138 11.30 2.79 13.52
C VAL A 138 12.00 3.87 14.31
N ASP A 139 13.29 4.13 14.07
CA ASP A 139 14.07 5.17 14.74
C ASP A 139 13.47 6.56 14.52
N ARG A 140 13.11 6.89 13.27
CA ARG A 140 12.41 8.14 12.95
C ARG A 140 11.07 8.25 13.69
N TYR A 141 10.31 7.16 13.75
CA TYR A 141 9.03 7.12 14.43
C TYR A 141 9.19 7.32 15.95
N GLN A 142 10.20 6.68 16.55
CA GLN A 142 10.53 6.85 17.96
C GLN A 142 10.96 8.28 18.27
N GLU A 143 11.75 8.91 17.40
CA GLU A 143 12.16 10.30 17.56
C GLU A 143 10.97 11.25 17.52
N VAL A 144 10.07 11.08 16.54
CA VAL A 144 8.82 11.87 16.45
C VAL A 144 7.94 11.64 17.68
N ARG A 145 7.85 10.41 18.19
CA ARG A 145 7.10 10.12 19.42
C ARG A 145 7.71 10.80 20.64
N LYS A 146 9.04 10.79 20.78
CA LYS A 146 9.75 11.49 21.86
C LYS A 146 9.50 12.99 21.79
N GLN A 147 9.58 13.59 20.59
CA GLN A 147 9.30 15.01 20.38
C GLN A 147 7.84 15.36 20.70
N ALA A 148 6.87 14.54 20.27
CA ALA A 148 5.46 14.74 20.59
C ALA A 148 5.18 14.66 22.09
N ALA A 149 5.79 13.68 22.78
CA ALA A 149 5.68 13.54 24.23
C ALA A 149 6.32 14.72 24.97
N ALA A 150 7.46 15.22 24.49
CA ALA A 150 8.09 16.43 25.01
C ALA A 150 7.16 17.64 24.81
N PHE A 151 6.58 17.81 23.61
CA PHE A 151 5.66 18.91 23.31
C PHE A 151 4.40 18.88 24.19
N GLN A 152 3.85 17.70 24.48
CA GLN A 152 2.71 17.55 25.40
C GLN A 152 3.01 18.03 26.83
N ARG A 153 4.28 17.99 27.29
CA ARG A 153 4.65 18.54 28.61
C ARG A 153 4.52 20.07 28.66
N PHE A 154 4.58 20.74 27.52
CA PHE A 154 4.46 22.20 27.43
C PHE A 154 3.03 22.67 27.18
N LEU A 155 2.09 21.77 26.88
CA LEU A 155 0.67 22.13 26.77
C LEU A 155 0.08 22.29 28.17
N PRO A 156 -0.67 23.37 28.45
CA PRO A 156 -1.37 23.53 29.72
C PRO A 156 -2.26 22.32 29.97
N ARG A 157 -1.93 21.51 30.98
CA ARG A 157 -2.81 20.43 31.44
C ARG A 157 -4.12 21.08 31.87
N ARG A 158 -5.20 20.86 31.12
CA ARG A 158 -6.55 21.11 31.64
C ARG A 158 -6.72 20.20 32.84
N HIS A 159 -6.58 20.77 34.04
CA HIS A 159 -6.95 20.10 35.27
C HIS A 159 -8.42 19.66 35.15
N PRO A 160 -8.76 18.39 35.38
CA PRO A 160 -10.11 18.10 35.82
C PRO A 160 -10.23 18.79 37.17
N ALA A 161 -11.12 19.79 37.25
CA ALA A 161 -11.47 20.41 38.52
C ALA A 161 -11.85 19.27 39.48
N HIS A 162 -11.03 19.06 40.50
CA HIS A 162 -11.30 18.12 41.56
C HIS A 162 -12.59 18.58 42.26
N GLY A 163 -13.67 17.82 42.05
CA GLY A 163 -14.82 17.87 42.92
C GLY A 163 -14.44 17.30 44.28
N ALA A 164 -14.40 18.16 45.29
CA ALA A 164 -14.63 17.83 46.70
C ALA A 164 -14.73 19.13 47.51
N ALA A 165 -15.93 19.70 47.61
CA ALA A 165 -16.52 20.18 48.87
C ALA A 165 -17.82 20.96 48.59
N ALA A 166 -18.85 20.54 49.32
CA ALA A 166 -20.00 21.33 49.78
C ALA A 166 -20.97 21.91 48.74
N THR A 167 -22.13 21.27 48.68
CA THR A 167 -23.46 21.89 48.81
C THR A 167 -23.49 23.40 48.67
N GLU A 168 -23.92 23.89 47.51
CA GLU A 168 -25.00 24.87 47.42
C GLU A 168 -25.45 25.01 45.96
N GLN A 169 -26.76 24.89 45.79
CA GLN A 169 -27.48 25.07 44.54
C GLN A 169 -27.56 26.56 44.21
N PRO A 170 -27.29 26.96 42.95
CA PRO A 170 -28.04 28.07 42.36
C PRO A 170 -28.78 27.67 41.09
N ARG A 171 -29.96 28.28 40.96
CA ARG A 171 -31.01 28.12 39.94
C ARG A 171 -30.51 28.10 38.47
N PRO A 172 -31.27 27.45 37.56
CA PRO A 172 -30.95 27.41 36.14
C PRO A 172 -31.24 28.76 35.45
N SER A 173 -30.19 29.46 35.04
CA SER A 173 -30.28 30.67 34.22
C SER A 173 -30.14 30.33 32.73
N THR A 174 -31.29 30.29 32.05
CA THR A 174 -31.53 30.76 30.67
C THR A 174 -30.38 30.63 29.65
N SER A 175 -30.07 29.42 29.18
CA SER A 175 -29.38 29.23 27.89
C SER A 175 -30.06 28.20 26.97
N SER A 176 -31.22 27.67 27.37
CA SER A 176 -31.96 26.65 26.60
C SER A 176 -32.60 27.21 25.32
N SER A 177 -33.13 28.43 25.37
CA SER A 177 -33.90 29.04 24.28
C SER A 177 -33.09 29.18 22.98
N HIS A 178 -31.80 29.52 23.08
CA HIS A 178 -30.96 29.74 21.91
C HIS A 178 -30.64 28.43 21.16
N ARG A 179 -30.60 27.30 21.89
CA ARG A 179 -30.27 25.97 21.35
C ARG A 179 -31.47 25.29 20.72
N GLU A 180 -32.69 25.60 21.16
CA GLU A 180 -33.92 25.08 20.56
C GLU A 180 -34.30 25.83 19.28
N ALA A 181 -34.14 27.16 19.23
CA ALA A 181 -34.39 27.96 18.02
C ALA A 181 -33.48 27.54 16.85
N GLN A 182 -32.22 27.19 17.14
CA GLN A 182 -31.27 26.74 16.13
C GLN A 182 -31.60 25.33 15.58
N LYS A 183 -32.23 24.46 16.39
CA LYS A 183 -32.68 23.13 15.94
C LYS A 183 -33.93 23.20 15.06
N GLN A 184 -34.83 24.16 15.31
CA GLN A 184 -36.01 24.37 14.46
C GLN A 184 -35.65 24.98 13.09
N SER A 185 -34.66 25.88 13.01
CA SER A 185 -34.26 26.52 11.74
C SER A 185 -33.62 25.55 10.73
N VAL A 186 -33.01 24.45 11.18
CA VAL A 186 -32.40 23.44 10.30
C VAL A 186 -33.45 22.48 9.71
N ALA A 187 -34.59 22.30 10.37
CA ALA A 187 -35.66 21.42 9.90
C ALA A 187 -36.53 22.04 8.79
N THR A 188 -36.61 23.37 8.69
CA THR A 188 -37.57 24.06 7.79
C THR A 188 -36.97 24.72 6.55
N ARG A 189 -35.65 24.63 6.31
CA ARG A 189 -34.95 25.18 5.13
C ARG A 189 -35.36 26.63 4.75
N THR A 190 -35.63 27.51 5.72
CA THR A 190 -35.84 28.95 5.46
C THR A 190 -34.66 29.77 5.99
N PRO A 191 -34.16 30.77 5.25
CA PRO A 191 -33.02 31.58 5.69
C PRO A 191 -33.42 32.50 6.86
N PRO A 192 -32.50 32.82 7.80
CA PRO A 192 -32.79 33.74 8.88
C PRO A 192 -33.01 35.17 8.36
N HIS A 193 -34.03 35.83 8.89
CA HIS A 193 -34.40 37.20 8.57
C HIS A 193 -33.28 38.18 8.98
N ARG A 194 -32.60 38.79 8.00
CA ARG A 194 -31.63 39.86 8.22
C ARG A 194 -32.34 41.21 8.13
N GLU A 195 -32.39 41.94 9.25
CA GLU A 195 -32.79 43.35 9.25
C GLU A 195 -31.80 44.17 8.40
N ARG A 196 -32.33 44.77 7.33
CA ARG A 196 -31.61 45.64 6.40
C ARG A 196 -31.39 47.01 7.07
N VAL A 197 -30.16 47.29 7.51
CA VAL A 197 -29.71 48.66 7.74
C VAL A 197 -29.28 49.26 6.40
N VAL A 198 -30.05 50.24 5.94
CA VAL A 198 -29.80 51.06 4.74
C VAL A 198 -28.68 52.06 5.04
N LYS A 199 -27.58 52.05 4.27
CA LYS A 199 -26.73 53.23 4.08
C LYS A 199 -26.33 53.42 2.63
N ARG A 200 -26.33 54.70 2.26
CA ARG A 200 -26.55 55.32 0.96
C ARG A 200 -25.28 55.33 0.10
N SER A 201 -25.51 55.40 -1.20
CA SER A 201 -24.60 55.38 -2.35
C SER A 201 -23.53 56.48 -2.38
N ARG A 202 -22.40 56.16 -3.02
CA ARG A 202 -21.68 57.06 -3.94
C ARG A 202 -20.86 56.28 -4.96
N SER A 203 -21.04 56.65 -6.23
CA SER A 203 -20.45 56.12 -7.46
C SER A 203 -19.07 56.74 -7.76
N ARG A 204 -18.21 55.99 -8.47
CA ARG A 204 -17.22 56.44 -9.48
C ARG A 204 -16.44 55.22 -10.00
N THR A 205 -16.79 54.71 -11.17
CA THR A 205 -16.14 54.90 -12.48
C THR A 205 -14.71 54.35 -12.57
N SER A 206 -14.61 53.31 -13.41
CA SER A 206 -13.45 52.68 -14.03
C SER A 206 -12.33 53.63 -14.45
N GLN A 207 -11.07 53.21 -14.29
CA GLN A 207 -10.03 53.36 -15.32
C GLN A 207 -8.89 52.35 -15.15
N ALA A 208 -8.23 52.12 -16.28
CA ALA A 208 -7.37 51.02 -16.67
C ALA A 208 -5.99 50.99 -16.00
N LYS A 209 -5.38 49.79 -16.03
CA LYS A 209 -3.96 49.55 -15.78
C LYS A 209 -3.11 50.12 -16.94
N PRO A 210 -1.93 50.68 -16.68
CA PRO A 210 -0.88 50.73 -17.68
C PRO A 210 0.18 49.65 -17.40
N ASP A 211 0.45 48.88 -18.45
CA ASP A 211 1.62 48.03 -18.63
C ASP A 211 2.83 48.92 -18.96
N LEU A 212 3.99 48.66 -18.35
CA LEU A 212 5.24 49.38 -18.59
C LEU A 212 6.35 48.36 -18.84
N ARG A 213 6.42 47.90 -20.08
CA ARG A 213 7.69 47.55 -20.71
C ARG A 213 8.14 48.73 -21.56
N VAL A 214 9.47 48.87 -21.66
CA VAL A 214 10.28 49.67 -22.61
C VAL A 214 10.91 50.94 -22.01
N VAL A 215 12.20 51.10 -22.37
CA VAL A 215 13.16 52.20 -22.13
C VAL A 215 13.91 52.03 -20.79
N LEU A 216 15.20 51.67 -20.69
CA LEU A 216 16.37 51.53 -21.57
C LEU A 216 17.27 50.41 -21.02
#